data_AF-A0A519UUK4-F1
#
_entry.id   AF-A0A519UUK4-F1
#
_cell.length_a   1.000
_cell.length_b   1.000
_cell.length_c   1.000
_cell.angle_alpha   90.00
_cell.angle_beta   90.00
_cell.angle_gamma   90.00
#
_symmetry.space_group_name_H-M   'P 1'
#
loop_
_entity.id
_entity.type
_entity.pdbx_description
1 polymer ?
#
loop_
_entity_poly.entity_id
_entity_poly.type
_entity_poly.pdbx_seq_one_letter_code
_entity_poly.pdbx_strand_id
1 'polypeptide(L)' 'MSGYRDLTDILAIERTPLADRPVPPHTLALLERGAARNPQALALRFVFSGEQPTKSVDFTYAELVRRCYQAANLLHE' A
#
# COMPACT_ATOMS: atom_id res chain seq x y z
N MET A 1 15.71 13.79 -4.43
CA MET A 1 14.89 13.40 -5.59
C MET A 1 15.10 14.47 -6.65
N SER A 2 15.71 14.14 -7.79
CA SER A 2 15.71 15.09 -8.91
C SER A 2 14.29 15.10 -9.48
N GLY A 3 13.59 16.23 -9.40
CA GLY A 3 12.31 16.41 -10.07
C GLY A 3 12.46 16.49 -11.59
N TYR A 4 11.35 16.80 -12.25
CA TYR A 4 11.27 17.15 -13.68
C TYR A 4 11.88 18.53 -13.91
N ARG A 5 12.75 18.68 -14.91
CA ARG A 5 13.54 19.89 -15.20
C ARG A 5 13.04 20.63 -16.43
N ASP A 6 12.47 19.91 -17.39
CA ASP A 6 11.95 20.47 -18.63
C ASP A 6 10.69 19.74 -19.13
N LEU A 7 10.16 20.19 -20.25
CA LEU A 7 8.95 19.62 -20.88
C LEU A 7 9.16 18.16 -21.32
N THR A 8 10.37 17.76 -21.68
CA THR A 8 10.69 16.38 -22.11
C THR A 8 10.44 15.41 -20.97
N ASP A 9 10.82 15.77 -19.75
CA ASP A 9 10.57 14.95 -18.55
C ASP A 9 9.06 14.77 -18.31
N ILE A 10 8.28 15.84 -18.47
CA ILE A 10 6.82 15.80 -18.32
C ILE A 10 6.21 14.89 -19.40
N LEU A 11 6.59 15.07 -20.67
CA LEU A 11 6.09 14.24 -21.78
C LEU A 11 6.46 12.77 -21.61
N ALA A 12 7.63 12.46 -21.05
CA ALA A 12 8.04 11.09 -20.77
C ALA A 12 7.17 10.42 -19.69
N ILE A 13 6.82 11.15 -18.62
CA ILE A 13 5.94 10.68 -17.53
C ILE A 13 4.51 10.49 -18.04
N GLU A 14 4.00 11.45 -18.81
CA GLU A 14 2.63 11.46 -19.31
C GLU A 14 2.42 10.59 -20.55
N ARG A 15 3.48 10.01 -21.14
CA ARG A 15 3.42 9.15 -22.33
C ARG A 15 2.47 7.97 -22.15
N THR A 16 2.30 7.47 -20.93
CA THR A 16 1.38 6.37 -20.61
C THR A 16 0.12 6.92 -19.95
N PRO A 17 -1.04 6.87 -20.65
CA PRO A 17 -2.32 7.25 -20.07
C PRO A 17 -2.58 6.53 -18.75
N LEU A 18 -3.23 7.20 -17.80
CA LEU A 18 -3.56 6.60 -16.50
C LEU A 18 -4.37 5.31 -16.65
N ALA A 19 -5.25 5.24 -17.65
CA ALA A 19 -6.06 4.05 -17.96
C ALA A 19 -5.23 2.83 -18.37
N ASP A 20 -4.04 3.04 -18.95
CA ASP A 20 -3.12 1.99 -19.38
C ASP A 20 -2.12 1.61 -18.28
N ARG A 21 -2.13 2.31 -17.14
CA ARG A 21 -1.29 1.98 -16.00
C ARG A 21 -1.89 0.79 -15.25
N PRO A 22 -1.06 -0.10 -14.65
CA PRO A 22 -1.53 -1.27 -13.92
C PRO A 22 -2.08 -0.89 -12.52
N VAL A 23 -3.06 0.00 -12.48
CA VAL A 23 -3.71 0.46 -11.25
C VAL A 23 -4.60 -0.67 -10.72
N PRO A 24 -4.52 -1.03 -9.43
CA PRO A 24 -5.46 -1.98 -8.84
C PRO A 24 -6.89 -1.44 -8.91
N PRO A 25 -7.91 -2.31 -9.08
CA PRO A 25 -9.30 -1.89 -9.18
C PRO A 25 -9.85 -1.28 -7.88
N HIS A 26 -9.25 -1.60 -6.73
CA HIS A 26 -9.59 -1.05 -5.41
C HIS A 26 -8.39 -1.13 -4.46
N THR A 27 -8.46 -0.42 -3.34
CA THR A 27 -7.37 -0.35 -2.35
C THR A 27 -7.02 -1.71 -1.75
N LEU A 28 -8.00 -2.58 -1.49
CA LEU A 28 -7.72 -3.94 -1.00
C LEU A 28 -6.86 -4.75 -1.99
N ALA A 29 -7.06 -4.60 -3.30
CA ALA A 29 -6.26 -5.29 -4.30
C ALA A 29 -4.79 -4.84 -4.31
N LEU A 30 -4.50 -3.61 -3.87
CA LEU A 30 -3.12 -3.15 -3.66
C LEU A 30 -2.46 -3.92 -2.50
N LEU A 31 -3.19 -4.13 -1.40
CA LEU A 31 -2.70 -4.88 -0.23
C LEU A 31 -2.48 -6.36 -0.56
N GLU A 32 -3.40 -6.96 -1.31
CA GLU A 32 -3.28 -8.34 -1.81
C GLU A 32 -2.05 -8.52 -2.70
N ARG A 33 -1.79 -7.58 -3.62
CA ARG A 33 -0.56 -7.58 -4.44
C ARG A 33 0.70 -7.49 -3.57
N GLY A 34 0.68 -6.67 -2.52
CA GLY A 34 1.77 -6.59 -1.54
C GLY A 34 2.01 -7.91 -0.82
N ALA A 35 0.94 -8.53 -0.32
CA ALA A 35 0.99 -9.83 0.36
C ALA A 35 1.46 -10.97 -0.57
N ALA A 36 1.07 -10.96 -1.84
CA ALA A 36 1.55 -11.92 -2.83
C ALA A 36 3.05 -11.76 -3.12
N ARG A 37 3.56 -10.51 -3.10
CA ARG A 37 4.97 -10.22 -3.37
C ARG A 37 5.89 -10.52 -2.20
N ASN A 38 5.52 -10.11 -0.99
CA ASN A 38 6.28 -10.40 0.23
C ASN A 38 5.34 -10.45 1.45
N PRO A 39 4.79 -11.63 1.77
CA PRO A 39 3.76 -11.75 2.81
C PRO A 39 4.27 -11.39 4.20
N GLN A 40 5.58 -11.56 4.46
CA GLN A 40 6.20 -11.35 5.77
C GLN A 40 6.80 -9.95 5.93
N ALA A 41 6.77 -9.11 4.89
CA ALA A 41 7.21 -7.71 5.02
C ALA A 41 6.26 -6.94 5.95
N LEU A 42 6.84 -6.01 6.72
CA LEU A 42 6.09 -5.06 7.53
C LEU A 42 5.20 -4.18 6.63
N ALA A 43 3.89 -4.21 6.85
CA ALA A 43 2.91 -3.43 6.10
C ALA A 43 2.39 -2.23 6.89
N LEU A 44 2.16 -2.42 8.20
CA LEU A 44 1.65 -1.40 9.09
C LEU A 44 2.35 -1.50 10.44
N ARG A 45 2.80 -0.36 10.96
CA ARG A 45 3.29 -0.22 12.33
C ARG A 45 2.43 0.79 13.05
N PHE A 46 1.79 0.37 14.13
CA PHE A 46 1.09 1.26 15.04
C PHE A 46 1.97 1.57 16.24
N VAL A 47 2.36 2.83 16.38
CA VAL A 47 3.17 3.31 17.51
C VAL A 47 2.24 3.94 18.54
N PHE A 48 2.32 3.49 19.79
CA PHE A 48 1.41 3.95 20.85
C PHE A 48 1.70 5.38 21.32
N SER A 49 2.97 5.76 21.35
CA SER A 49 3.42 7.09 21.77
C SER A 49 4.67 7.49 20.98
N GLY A 50 4.72 8.75 20.54
CA GLY A 50 5.90 9.31 19.88
C GLY A 50 7.13 9.38 20.78
N GLU A 51 6.95 9.33 22.11
CA GLU A 51 8.05 9.27 23.07
C GLU A 51 8.72 7.89 23.13
N GLN A 52 8.00 6.83 22.75
CA GLN A 52 8.48 5.45 22.78
C GLN A 52 8.24 4.78 21.42
N PRO A 53 8.91 5.26 20.35
CA PRO A 53 8.63 4.83 18.97
C PRO A 53 8.95 3.35 18.70
N THR A 54 9.72 2.71 19.58
CA THR A 54 10.04 1.28 19.53
C THR A 54 8.92 0.40 20.11
N LYS A 55 8.03 0.95 20.96
CA LYS A 55 6.85 0.23 21.44
C LYS A 55 5.75 0.35 20.41
N SER A 56 5.51 -0.74 19.69
CA SER A 56 4.57 -0.78 18.58
C SER A 56 3.88 -2.12 18.43
N VAL A 57 2.78 -2.11 17.69
CA VAL A 57 2.18 -3.32 17.11
C VAL A 57 2.43 -3.30 15.62
N ASP A 58 3.04 -4.36 15.14
CA ASP A 58 3.39 -4.55 13.75
C ASP A 58 2.45 -5.56 13.10
N PHE A 59 2.11 -5.28 11.85
CA PHE A 59 1.37 -6.19 10.99
C PHE A 59 2.16 -6.43 9.73
N THR A 60 2.38 -7.70 9.41
CA THR A 60 2.85 -8.12 8.10
C THR A 60 1.76 -7.90 7.04
N TYR A 61 2.13 -7.90 5.77
CA TYR A 61 1.13 -7.83 4.68
C TYR A 61 0.11 -8.97 4.77
N ALA A 62 0.55 -10.19 5.08
CA ALA A 62 -0.35 -11.33 5.22
C ALA A 62 -1.35 -11.16 6.38
N GLU A 63 -0.90 -10.61 7.52
CA GLU A 63 -1.78 -10.35 8.66
C GLU A 63 -2.74 -9.20 8.37
N LEU A 64 -2.27 -8.12 7.74
CA LEU A 64 -3.11 -6.98 7.41
C LEU A 64 -4.24 -7.36 6.46
N VAL A 65 -3.94 -8.10 5.38
CA VAL A 65 -4.97 -8.59 4.45
C VAL A 65 -5.98 -9.49 5.16
N ARG A 66 -5.50 -10.39 6.04
CA ARG A 66 -6.39 -11.25 6.84
C ARG A 66 -7.32 -10.43 7.73
N ARG A 67 -6.81 -9.37 8.39
CA ARG A 67 -7.61 -8.46 9.23
C ARG A 67 -8.65 -7.70 8.41
N CYS A 68 -8.29 -7.25 7.19
CA CYS A 68 -9.25 -6.62 6.28
C CYS A 68 -10.41 -7.55 5.94
N TYR A 69 -10.14 -8.82 5.57
CA TYR A 69 -11.21 -9.78 5.30
C TYR A 69 -12.04 -10.11 6.54
N GLN A 70 -11.42 -10.27 7.72
CA GLN A 70 -12.16 -10.50 8.97
C GLN A 70 -13.13 -9.36 9.28
N ALA A 71 -12.67 -8.11 9.13
CA ALA A 71 -13.51 -6.94 9.33
C ALA A 71 -14.61 -6.85 8.26
N ALA A 72 -14.29 -7.09 6.99
CA ALA A 72 -15.27 -7.10 5.91
C ALA A 72 -16.36 -8.14 6.16
N ASN A 73 -16.01 -9.37 6.53
CA ASN A 73 -16.96 -10.42 6.83
C ASN A 73 -17.84 -10.10 8.05
N LEU A 74 -17.28 -9.43 9.08
CA LEU A 74 -18.05 -8.99 10.25
C LEU A 74 -19.07 -7.90 9.90
N LEU A 75 -18.75 -7.06 8.90
CA LEU A 75 -19.58 -5.95 8.46
C LEU A 75 -20.47 -6.29 7.27
N HIS A 76 -20.44 -7.55 6.81
CA HIS A 76 -21.24 -8.04 5.71
C HIS A 76 -22.51 -8.71 6.26
N GLU A 77 -23.69 -8.18 5.90
CA GLU A 77 -25.01 -8.78 6.21
C GLU A 77 -25.38 -9.90 5.23
#